data_AF-A0A0W0UI08-F1
#
_entry.id   AF-A0A0W0UI08-F1
#
_cell.length_a   1.000
_cell.length_b   1.000
_cell.length_c   1.000
_cell.angle_alpha   90.00
_cell.angle_beta   90.00
_cell.angle_gamma   90.00
#
_symmetry.space_group_name_H-M   'P 1'
#
loop_
_entity.id
_entity.type
_entity.pdbx_description
1 polymer ?
#
loop_
_entity_poly.entity_id
_entity_poly.type
_entity_poly.pdbx_seq_one_letter_code
_entity_poly.pdbx_strand_id
1 'polypeptide(L)'
;MKQLILHPTEISQWHALVNEAQALTHLVLNENTESYLVFLLMRFSQGPRLIESVVALDFLESMNNPRRQVELLKDVGDKSLLFCGLFPGIAKKRHVSLEYFADIGQAAYLTVGELQENQTADLYFQLSEQFLSLQQILRAMRGEFLEAVSPETILLSKVDSSLQ
;
A
#
# COMPACT_ATOMS: atom_id res chain seq x y z
N MET A 1 -22.65 6.19 14.49
CA MET A 1 -21.37 6.93 14.49
C MET A 1 -20.27 5.91 14.74
N LYS A 2 -19.26 5.80 13.86
CA LYS A 2 -18.09 4.94 14.14
C LYS A 2 -17.34 5.54 15.34
N GLN A 3 -16.99 4.74 16.34
CA GLN A 3 -16.24 5.18 17.50
C GLN A 3 -14.80 5.46 17.09
N LEU A 4 -14.31 6.67 17.33
CA LEU A 4 -12.92 7.03 17.03
C LEU A 4 -12.02 6.48 18.16
N ILE A 5 -11.20 5.50 17.84
CA ILE A 5 -10.21 4.94 18.77
C ILE A 5 -8.90 5.71 18.57
N LEU A 6 -8.48 6.43 19.62
CA LEU A 6 -7.23 7.18 19.65
C LEU A 6 -6.18 6.37 20.40
N HIS A 7 -5.01 6.20 19.80
CA HIS A 7 -3.86 5.57 20.42
C HIS A 7 -2.89 6.61 21.00
N PRO A 8 -2.03 6.23 21.98
CA PRO A 8 -1.15 7.18 22.66
C PRO A 8 -0.09 7.83 21.78
N THR A 9 0.26 7.22 20.64
CA THR A 9 1.27 7.73 19.70
C THR A 9 0.79 7.58 18.25
N GLU A 10 1.32 8.40 17.34
CA GLU A 10 1.05 8.28 15.90
C GLU A 10 1.45 6.90 15.36
N ILE A 11 2.60 6.37 15.78
CA ILE A 11 3.08 5.03 15.40
C ILE A 11 2.03 3.98 15.77
N SER A 12 1.57 4.01 17.02
CA SER A 12 0.56 3.07 17.52
C SER A 12 -0.77 3.19 16.76
N GLN A 13 -1.16 4.40 16.35
CA GLN A 13 -2.35 4.63 15.54
C GLN A 13 -2.22 3.97 14.16
N TRP A 14 -1.08 4.15 13.48
CA TRP A 14 -0.84 3.56 12.17
C TRP A 14 -0.73 2.03 12.24
N HIS A 15 -0.05 1.47 13.23
CA HIS A 15 -0.05 0.01 13.46
C HIS A 15 -1.47 -0.53 13.67
N ALA A 16 -2.30 0.15 14.44
CA ALA A 16 -3.68 -0.30 14.66
C ALA A 16 -4.49 -0.33 13.36
N LEU A 17 -4.36 0.71 12.52
CA LEU A 17 -5.04 0.78 11.22
C LEU A 17 -4.54 -0.28 10.23
N VAL A 18 -3.23 -0.53 10.17
CA VAL A 18 -2.66 -1.59 9.34
C VAL A 18 -3.16 -2.96 9.83
N ASN A 19 -3.16 -3.21 11.14
CA ASN A 19 -3.66 -4.46 11.71
C ASN A 19 -5.16 -4.70 11.47
N GLU A 20 -5.99 -3.66 11.56
CA GLU A 20 -7.41 -3.76 11.20
C GLU A 20 -7.57 -4.15 9.73
N ALA A 21 -6.79 -3.53 8.83
CA ALA A 21 -6.83 -3.84 7.40
C ALA A 21 -6.29 -5.24 7.06
N GLN A 22 -5.24 -5.71 7.76
CA GLN A 22 -4.76 -7.10 7.67
C GLN A 22 -5.88 -8.08 8.06
N ALA A 23 -6.59 -7.81 9.16
CA ALA A 23 -7.70 -8.64 9.61
C ALA A 23 -8.87 -8.64 8.62
N LEU A 24 -9.21 -7.48 8.02
CA LEU A 24 -10.27 -7.36 7.01
C LEU A 24 -9.94 -8.07 5.70
N THR A 25 -8.68 -8.05 5.28
CA THR A 25 -8.24 -8.64 4.00
C THR A 25 -7.83 -10.11 4.13
N HIS A 26 -7.69 -10.62 5.36
CA HIS A 26 -7.09 -11.92 5.67
C HIS A 26 -5.64 -12.07 5.15
N LEU A 27 -4.94 -10.95 4.97
CA LEU A 27 -3.53 -10.91 4.59
C LEU A 27 -2.69 -10.58 5.83
N VAL A 28 -1.61 -11.33 6.01
CA VAL A 28 -0.66 -11.11 7.13
C VAL A 28 0.71 -10.80 6.55
N LEU A 29 1.17 -9.57 6.76
CA LEU A 29 2.51 -9.13 6.46
C LEU A 29 3.49 -9.68 7.50
N ASN A 30 4.75 -9.81 7.11
CA ASN A 30 5.81 -10.06 8.08
C ASN A 30 6.18 -8.76 8.80
N GLU A 31 6.94 -8.88 9.89
CA GLU A 31 7.33 -7.73 10.73
C GLU A 31 8.02 -6.60 9.92
N ASN A 32 8.89 -6.96 8.97
CA ASN A 32 9.65 -6.00 8.17
C ASN A 32 8.76 -5.19 7.22
N THR A 33 7.87 -5.87 6.50
CA THR A 33 6.94 -5.26 5.53
C THR A 33 5.83 -4.48 6.24
N GLU A 34 5.31 -4.96 7.37
CA GLU A 34 4.38 -4.22 8.22
C GLU A 34 5.03 -2.93 8.73
N SER A 35 6.22 -3.04 9.33
CA SER A 35 6.95 -1.87 9.86
C SER A 35 7.24 -0.86 8.75
N TYR A 36 7.66 -1.33 7.58
CA TYR A 36 7.89 -0.46 6.42
C TYR A 36 6.62 0.30 6.03
N LEU A 37 5.48 -0.38 5.94
CA LEU A 37 4.20 0.22 5.57
C LEU A 37 3.76 1.28 6.60
N VAL A 38 3.92 1.00 7.89
CA VAL A 38 3.63 1.96 8.97
C VAL A 38 4.50 3.21 8.83
N PHE A 39 5.81 3.06 8.66
CA PHE A 39 6.71 4.20 8.49
C PHE A 39 6.48 4.97 7.19
N LEU A 40 6.09 4.29 6.11
CA LEU A 40 5.67 4.92 4.86
C LEU A 40 4.46 5.84 5.09
N LEU A 41 3.44 5.36 5.79
CA LEU A 41 2.23 6.11 6.11
C LEU A 41 2.52 7.33 6.99
N MET A 42 3.36 7.15 8.02
CA MET A 42 3.83 8.24 8.87
C MET A 42 4.59 9.32 8.09
N ARG A 43 5.56 8.91 7.27
CA ARG A 43 6.35 9.83 6.44
C ARG A 43 5.44 10.61 5.49
N PHE A 44 4.45 9.93 4.92
CA PHE A 44 3.50 10.55 4.03
C PHE A 44 2.59 11.57 4.75
N SER A 45 2.08 11.26 5.95
CA SER A 45 1.18 12.16 6.68
C SER A 45 1.83 13.50 7.06
N GLN A 46 3.17 13.53 7.12
CA GLN A 46 3.96 14.72 7.47
C GLN A 46 4.30 15.63 6.27
N GLY A 47 4.06 15.21 5.02
CA GLY A 47 4.46 16.02 3.85
C GLY A 47 3.77 15.64 2.54
N PRO A 48 2.86 16.49 2.01
CA PRO A 48 2.21 16.22 0.73
C PRO A 48 3.04 16.74 -0.45
N ARG A 49 3.78 15.85 -1.12
CA ARG A 49 4.30 16.07 -2.49
C ARG A 49 4.04 14.89 -3.43
N LEU A 50 2.97 14.13 -3.19
CA LEU A 50 2.59 13.02 -4.07
C LEU A 50 1.94 13.50 -5.37
N ILE A 51 1.07 14.51 -5.32
CA ILE A 51 0.12 14.82 -6.41
C ILE A 51 0.80 15.18 -7.75
N GLU A 52 2.03 15.71 -7.71
CA GLU A 52 2.77 16.17 -8.88
C GLU A 52 3.61 15.08 -9.56
N SER A 53 3.93 13.98 -8.87
CA SER A 53 4.84 12.95 -9.39
C SER A 53 4.22 12.17 -10.55
N VAL A 54 4.97 11.98 -11.63
CA VAL A 54 4.64 11.04 -12.72
C VAL A 54 5.59 9.86 -12.59
N VAL A 55 5.15 8.79 -11.92
CA VAL A 55 6.02 7.69 -11.46
C VAL A 55 6.88 7.05 -12.55
N ALA A 56 6.41 6.96 -13.80
CA ALA A 56 7.22 6.44 -14.90
C ALA A 56 8.37 7.39 -15.28
N LEU A 57 8.14 8.71 -15.24
CA LEU A 57 9.19 9.70 -15.48
C LEU A 57 10.17 9.72 -14.32
N ASP A 58 9.69 9.70 -13.08
CA ASP A 58 10.54 9.58 -11.88
C ASP A 58 11.39 8.29 -11.94
N PHE A 59 10.82 7.18 -12.42
CA PHE A 59 11.55 5.93 -12.65
C PHE A 59 12.67 6.13 -13.68
N LEU A 60 12.37 6.67 -14.86
CA LEU A 60 13.37 6.95 -15.90
C LEU A 60 14.45 7.92 -15.42
N GLU A 61 14.08 8.95 -14.64
CA GLU A 61 15.03 9.89 -14.05
C GLU A 61 15.98 9.18 -13.08
N SER A 62 15.48 8.23 -12.28
CA SER A 62 16.31 7.46 -11.36
C SER A 62 17.42 6.68 -12.08
N MET A 63 17.11 6.09 -13.25
CA MET A 63 18.07 5.35 -14.08
C MET A 63 19.20 6.23 -14.62
N ASN A 64 18.96 7.54 -14.73
CA ASN A 64 19.94 8.53 -15.17
C ASN A 64 20.70 9.17 -14.00
N ASN A 65 20.44 8.76 -12.75
CA ASN A 65 21.04 9.33 -11.54
C ASN A 65 21.68 8.26 -10.63
N PRO A 66 22.79 7.60 -11.03
CA PRO A 66 23.38 6.48 -10.29
C PRO A 66 23.66 6.77 -8.80
N ARG A 67 24.01 8.02 -8.46
CA ARG A 67 24.31 8.43 -7.07
C ARG A 67 23.08 8.42 -6.15
N ARG A 68 21.88 8.62 -6.70
CA ARG A 68 20.61 8.69 -5.96
C ARG A 68 19.60 7.65 -6.45
N GLN A 69 20.03 6.72 -7.31
CA GLN A 69 19.16 5.79 -8.01
C GLN A 69 18.29 4.99 -7.03
N VAL A 70 18.91 4.44 -5.99
CA VAL A 70 18.23 3.70 -4.92
C VAL A 70 17.18 4.55 -4.19
N GLU A 71 17.52 5.78 -3.82
CA GLU A 71 16.60 6.71 -3.14
C GLU A 71 15.41 7.05 -4.03
N LEU A 72 15.66 7.37 -5.30
CA LEU A 72 14.63 7.76 -6.27
C LEU A 72 13.72 6.58 -6.63
N LEU A 73 14.26 5.38 -6.84
CA LEU A 73 13.47 4.17 -7.11
C LEU A 73 12.61 3.79 -5.90
N LYS A 74 13.16 3.88 -4.68
CA LYS A 74 12.37 3.67 -3.46
C LYS A 74 11.19 4.64 -3.42
N ASP A 75 11.42 5.91 -3.72
CA ASP A 75 10.34 6.91 -3.77
C ASP A 75 9.32 6.63 -4.87
N VAL A 76 9.74 6.09 -6.03
CA VAL A 76 8.82 5.60 -7.08
C VAL A 76 7.96 4.45 -6.57
N GLY A 77 8.55 3.46 -5.91
CA GLY A 77 7.83 2.33 -5.30
C GLY A 77 6.79 2.80 -4.28
N ASP A 78 7.21 3.66 -3.35
CA ASP A 78 6.37 4.24 -2.30
C ASP A 78 5.19 5.02 -2.87
N LYS A 79 5.44 5.91 -3.83
CA LYS A 79 4.39 6.73 -4.47
C LYS A 79 3.42 5.86 -5.25
N SER A 80 3.93 4.89 -5.98
CA SER A 80 3.12 3.96 -6.77
C SER A 80 2.18 3.17 -5.86
N LEU A 81 2.69 2.64 -4.76
CA LEU A 81 1.91 1.91 -3.76
C LEU A 81 0.79 2.78 -3.14
N LEU A 82 1.12 4.02 -2.77
CA LEU A 82 0.13 4.97 -2.26
C LEU A 82 -0.92 5.35 -3.31
N PHE A 83 -0.55 5.48 -4.59
CA PHE A 83 -1.49 5.78 -5.66
C PHE A 83 -2.47 4.64 -5.95
N CYS A 84 -2.02 3.40 -6.04
CA CYS A 84 -2.93 2.28 -6.32
C CYS A 84 -3.67 1.75 -5.08
N GLY A 85 -3.13 2.01 -3.89
CA GLY A 85 -3.69 1.60 -2.60
C GLY A 85 -4.59 2.66 -1.97
N LEU A 86 -4.01 3.80 -1.57
CA LEU A 86 -4.70 4.80 -0.76
C LEU A 86 -5.38 5.91 -1.59
N PHE A 87 -4.86 6.21 -2.79
CA PHE A 87 -5.32 7.32 -3.64
C PHE A 87 -5.69 6.93 -5.08
N PRO A 88 -6.49 5.87 -5.32
CA PRO A 88 -6.76 5.36 -6.67
C PRO A 88 -7.50 6.34 -7.58
N GLY A 89 -8.13 7.40 -7.03
CA GLY A 89 -8.71 8.48 -7.82
C GLY A 89 -7.71 9.17 -8.76
N ILE A 90 -6.41 9.10 -8.46
CA ILE A 90 -5.34 9.61 -9.34
C ILE A 90 -5.29 8.86 -10.67
N ALA A 91 -5.54 7.55 -10.69
CA ALA A 91 -5.56 6.76 -11.92
C ALA A 91 -6.64 7.27 -12.89
N LYS A 92 -7.85 7.50 -12.37
CA LYS A 92 -8.96 8.10 -13.13
C LYS A 92 -8.62 9.50 -13.65
N LYS A 93 -8.04 10.36 -12.80
CA LYS A 93 -7.65 11.72 -13.18
C LYS A 93 -6.60 11.74 -14.29
N ARG A 94 -5.71 10.76 -14.30
CA ARG A 94 -4.59 10.66 -15.26
C ARG A 94 -4.87 9.74 -16.44
N HIS A 95 -6.07 9.18 -16.55
CA HIS A 95 -6.46 8.23 -17.60
C HIS A 95 -5.52 7.02 -17.73
N VAL A 96 -5.07 6.48 -16.59
CA VAL A 96 -4.26 5.26 -16.50
C VAL A 96 -4.95 4.23 -15.60
N SER A 97 -4.54 2.96 -15.68
CA SER A 97 -5.07 1.90 -14.82
C SER A 97 -4.44 1.93 -13.42
N LEU A 98 -4.98 1.16 -12.48
CA LEU A 98 -4.35 0.98 -11.16
C LEU A 98 -3.18 0.01 -11.26
N GLU A 99 -3.29 -0.96 -12.17
CA GLU A 99 -2.26 -1.93 -12.55
C GLU A 99 -1.01 -1.21 -13.06
N TYR A 100 -1.14 -0.11 -13.81
CA TYR A 100 -0.02 0.72 -14.24
C TYR A 100 0.87 1.17 -13.07
N PHE A 101 0.27 1.62 -11.96
CA PHE A 101 1.03 1.98 -10.77
C PHE A 101 1.61 0.74 -10.10
N ALA A 102 0.86 -0.36 -10.05
CA ALA A 102 1.33 -1.59 -9.43
C ALA A 102 2.55 -2.16 -10.15
N ASP A 103 2.58 -2.15 -11.48
CA ASP A 103 3.68 -2.66 -12.29
C ASP A 103 4.95 -1.82 -12.10
N ILE A 104 4.82 -0.48 -12.12
CA ILE A 104 5.95 0.43 -11.91
C ILE A 104 6.47 0.32 -10.47
N GLY A 105 5.58 0.23 -9.49
CA GLY A 105 5.96 0.12 -8.10
C GLY A 105 6.71 -1.18 -7.78
N GLN A 106 6.22 -2.30 -8.31
CA GLN A 106 6.90 -3.60 -8.22
C GLN A 106 8.29 -3.54 -8.85
N ALA A 107 8.38 -3.06 -10.09
CA ALA A 107 9.66 -2.92 -10.78
C ALA A 107 10.63 -2.03 -10.01
N ALA A 108 10.16 -0.93 -9.42
CA ALA A 108 11.00 -0.02 -8.65
C ALA A 108 11.58 -0.69 -7.41
N TYR A 109 10.76 -1.39 -6.60
CA TYR A 109 11.29 -2.11 -5.44
C TYR A 109 12.21 -3.26 -5.84
N LEU A 110 11.87 -4.02 -6.89
CA LEU A 110 12.74 -5.07 -7.41
C LEU A 110 14.12 -4.52 -7.77
N THR A 111 14.17 -3.44 -8.55
CA THR A 111 15.45 -2.81 -8.93
C THR A 111 16.20 -2.25 -7.73
N VAL A 112 15.53 -1.74 -6.69
CA VAL A 112 16.22 -1.36 -5.44
C VAL A 112 16.88 -2.58 -4.78
N GLY A 113 16.17 -3.71 -4.70
CA GLY A 113 16.71 -4.96 -4.16
C GLY A 113 17.93 -5.44 -4.95
N GLU A 114 17.87 -5.41 -6.29
CA GLU A 114 18.96 -5.80 -7.18
C GLU A 114 20.21 -4.89 -7.07
N LEU A 115 20.01 -3.61 -6.74
CA LEU A 115 21.10 -2.64 -6.58
C LEU A 115 21.76 -2.67 -5.20
N GLN A 116 21.18 -3.37 -4.22
CA GLN A 116 21.70 -3.45 -2.85
C GLN A 116 22.36 -4.81 -2.58
N GLU A 117 23.52 -4.80 -1.91
CA GLU A 117 24.29 -6.02 -1.62
C GLU A 117 24.13 -6.53 -0.17
N ASN A 118 23.18 -5.99 0.60
CA ASN A 118 23.07 -6.17 2.03
C ASN A 118 21.65 -6.62 2.46
N GLN A 119 21.44 -6.81 3.77
CA GLN A 119 20.16 -7.24 4.34
C GLN A 119 18.97 -6.34 4.00
N THR A 120 19.20 -5.09 3.58
CA THR A 120 18.11 -4.21 3.13
C THR A 120 17.57 -4.60 1.76
N ALA A 121 18.32 -5.36 0.95
CA ALA A 121 17.85 -5.90 -0.33
C ALA A 121 16.65 -6.86 -0.15
N ASP A 122 16.71 -7.74 0.85
CA ASP A 122 15.65 -8.72 1.14
C ASP A 122 14.30 -8.04 1.41
N LEU A 123 14.31 -6.91 2.12
CA LEU A 123 13.10 -6.11 2.34
C LEU A 123 12.50 -5.64 1.02
N TYR A 124 13.31 -5.13 0.09
CA TYR A 124 12.80 -4.62 -1.19
C TYR A 124 12.33 -5.73 -2.12
N PHE A 125 12.96 -6.91 -2.08
CA PHE A 125 12.42 -8.09 -2.76
C PHE A 125 11.06 -8.48 -2.19
N GLN A 126 10.90 -8.49 -0.86
CA GLN A 126 9.61 -8.75 -0.21
C GLN A 126 8.55 -7.70 -0.57
N LEU A 127 8.91 -6.42 -0.58
CA LEU A 127 8.00 -5.33 -0.97
C LEU A 127 7.55 -5.46 -2.44
N SER A 128 8.45 -5.89 -3.33
CA SER A 128 8.11 -6.18 -4.73
C SER A 128 7.19 -7.38 -4.85
N GLU A 129 7.54 -8.51 -4.23
CA GLU A 129 6.75 -9.75 -4.30
C GLU A 129 5.35 -9.58 -3.70
N GLN A 130 5.24 -8.86 -2.58
CA GLN A 130 4.00 -8.67 -1.83
C GLN A 130 3.26 -7.39 -2.20
N PHE A 131 3.64 -6.73 -3.30
CA PHE A 131 3.11 -5.41 -3.64
C PHE A 131 1.58 -5.36 -3.71
N LEU A 132 0.96 -6.37 -4.36
CA LEU A 132 -0.49 -6.45 -4.46
C LEU A 132 -1.16 -6.68 -3.10
N SER A 133 -0.52 -7.42 -2.19
CA SER A 133 -0.99 -7.60 -0.82
C SER A 133 -0.96 -6.27 -0.04
N LEU A 134 0.14 -5.53 -0.15
CA LEU A 134 0.28 -4.18 0.45
C LEU A 134 -0.78 -3.22 -0.10
N GLN A 135 -1.01 -3.25 -1.41
CA GLN A 135 -2.05 -2.46 -2.08
C GLN A 135 -3.45 -2.81 -1.56
N GLN A 136 -3.77 -4.10 -1.39
CA GLN A 136 -5.06 -4.54 -0.86
C GLN A 136 -5.28 -4.08 0.59
N ILE A 137 -4.25 -4.19 1.44
CA ILE A 137 -4.28 -3.69 2.82
C ILE A 137 -4.54 -2.18 2.83
N LEU A 138 -3.82 -1.39 2.01
CA LEU A 138 -4.03 0.06 1.91
C LEU A 138 -5.45 0.43 1.44
N ARG A 139 -6.03 -0.33 0.52
CA ARG A 139 -7.43 -0.12 0.08
C ARG A 139 -8.43 -0.42 1.19
N ALA A 140 -8.19 -1.48 1.95
CA ALA A 140 -9.00 -1.82 3.12
C ALA A 140 -8.93 -0.72 4.19
N MET A 141 -7.76 -0.13 4.42
CA MET A 141 -7.60 1.05 5.30
C MET A 141 -8.44 2.25 4.82
N ARG A 142 -8.60 2.45 3.50
CA ARG A 142 -9.49 3.50 2.97
C ARG A 142 -10.98 3.20 3.17
N GLY A 143 -11.33 1.94 3.40
CA GLY A 143 -12.71 1.48 3.56
C GLY A 143 -13.36 0.94 2.28
N GLU A 144 -12.63 0.80 1.16
CA GLU A 144 -13.18 0.21 -0.08
C GLU A 144 -13.59 -1.26 0.09
N PHE A 145 -12.92 -1.98 0.99
CA PHE A 145 -13.24 -3.38 1.25
C PHE A 145 -14.67 -3.54 1.80
N LEU A 146 -15.20 -2.53 2.51
CA LEU A 146 -16.57 -2.55 3.02
C LEU A 146 -17.62 -2.27 1.93
N GLU A 147 -17.27 -1.54 0.87
CA GLU A 147 -18.17 -1.29 -0.27
C GLU A 147 -18.22 -2.48 -1.24
N ALA A 148 -17.12 -3.24 -1.34
CA ALA A 148 -17.07 -4.45 -2.15
C ALA A 148 -17.81 -5.66 -1.52
N VAL A 149 -18.09 -5.63 -0.21
CA VAL A 149 -18.56 -6.79 0.59
C VAL A 149 -20.04 -6.72 0.99
N SER A 150 -20.86 -5.76 0.53
CA SER A 150 -22.32 -5.77 0.80
C SER A 150 -23.17 -5.09 -0.28
N PRO A 151 -24.30 -5.72 -0.71
CA PRO A 151 -25.39 -6.12 0.20
C PRO A 151 -25.85 -7.59 0.21
N GLU A 152 -25.38 -8.49 -0.66
CA GLU A 152 -26.03 -9.82 -0.80
C GLU A 152 -25.41 -10.93 0.07
N THR A 153 -24.14 -10.82 0.48
CA THR A 153 -23.45 -11.93 1.18
C THR A 153 -23.93 -12.14 2.63
N ILE A 154 -24.54 -11.14 3.27
CA ILE A 154 -25.05 -11.26 4.66
C ILE A 154 -26.40 -11.98 4.72
N LEU A 155 -27.14 -12.09 3.61
CA LEU A 155 -28.47 -12.72 3.58
C LEU A 155 -28.42 -14.26 3.62
N LEU A 156 -27.28 -14.88 3.32
CA LEU A 156 -27.16 -16.35 3.33
C LEU A 156 -26.85 -16.96 4.70
N SER A 157 -26.48 -16.16 5.71
CA SER A 157 -26.25 -16.67 7.08
C SER A 157 -27.47 -16.61 7.99
N LYS A 158 -28.61 -16.10 7.52
CA LYS A 158 -29.85 -15.95 8.33
C LYS A 158 -31.01 -16.88 7.96
N VAL A 159 -30.85 -17.80 7.00
CA VAL A 159 -31.98 -18.65 6.55
C VAL A 159 -32.01 -20.05 7.19
N ASP A 160 -30.94 -20.56 7.79
CA ASP A 160 -30.95 -21.90 8.41
C ASP A 160 -31.24 -21.94 9.92
N SER A 161 -32.01 -20.98 10.44
CA SER A 161 -32.51 -21.05 11.82
C SER A 161 -34.01 -20.77 11.94
N SER A 162 -34.82 -21.40 11.09
CA SER A 162 -36.21 -21.74 11.44
C SER A 162 -36.84 -22.59 10.33
N LEU A 163 -36.82 -23.91 10.50
CA LEU A 163 -37.88 -24.85 10.11
C LEU A 163 -37.40 -26.30 10.39
N GLN A 164 -37.54 -26.71 11.65
CA GLN A 164 -38.16 -27.97 12.09
C GLN A 164 -38.19 -28.04 13.61
#